data_AF-A0A956TZ44-F1
#
_entry.id   AF-A0A956TZ44-F1
#
_cell.length_a   1.000
_cell.length_b   1.000
_cell.length_c   1.000
_cell.angle_alpha   90.00
_cell.angle_beta   90.00
_cell.angle_gamma   90.00
#
_symmetry.space_group_name_H-M   'P 1'
#
loop_
_entity.id
_entity.type
_entity.pdbx_description
1 polymer ?
#
loop_
_entity_poly.entity_id
_entity_poly.type
_entity_poly.pdbx_seq_one_letter_code
_entity_poly.pdbx_strand_id
1 'polypeptide(L)'
;PDAAARLAGETIDTGRIKSAYERLASSRDVVLVEGAGGLLVPITDGYLMADLARDLSLPLLVVARPGLGTINHTALTIECARGRGLSVLGFVINAFPGSPDLAERTNPRAISEQTGAPLLGVYPEDASLSVAEGALGAMEGLSRRAFAPLLGGKFDAVEFFSRLENF
;
A
#
# COMPACT_ATOMS: atom_id res chain seq x y z
N PRO A 1 -3.33 14.11 -9.51
CA PRO A 1 -2.49 14.31 -10.72
C PRO A 1 -3.19 15.21 -11.75
N ASP A 2 -4.40 14.84 -12.15
CA ASP A 2 -5.21 15.57 -13.15
C ASP A 2 -5.33 17.09 -12.83
N ALA A 3 -5.71 17.45 -11.60
CA ALA A 3 -5.78 18.86 -11.19
C ALA A 3 -4.46 19.62 -11.35
N ALA A 4 -3.32 18.99 -11.05
CA ALA A 4 -2.00 19.62 -11.18
C ALA A 4 -1.62 19.82 -12.66
N ALA A 5 -1.90 18.84 -13.52
CA ALA A 5 -1.66 18.94 -14.96
C ALA A 5 -2.47 20.09 -15.57
N ARG A 6 -3.76 20.21 -15.21
CA ARG A 6 -4.61 21.34 -15.67
C ARG A 6 -4.07 22.70 -15.25
N LEU A 7 -3.62 22.84 -13.99
CA LEU A 7 -3.03 24.10 -13.50
C LEU A 7 -1.72 24.45 -14.23
N ALA A 8 -0.95 23.44 -14.65
CA ALA A 8 0.28 23.63 -15.41
C ALA A 8 0.05 23.83 -16.92
N GLY A 9 -1.18 23.67 -17.42
CA GLY A 9 -1.45 23.65 -18.86
C GLY A 9 -0.89 22.42 -19.57
N GLU A 10 -0.64 21.34 -18.84
CA GLU A 10 -0.02 20.11 -19.30
C GLU A 10 -1.04 18.98 -19.47
N THR A 11 -0.71 18.00 -20.31
CA THR A 11 -1.49 16.75 -20.45
C THR A 11 -0.65 15.57 -20.00
N ILE A 12 -1.26 14.66 -19.23
CA ILE A 12 -0.60 13.42 -18.82
C ILE A 12 -0.85 12.33 -19.86
N ASP A 13 0.20 11.92 -20.55
CA ASP A 13 0.20 10.79 -21.48
C ASP A 13 0.41 9.47 -20.71
N THR A 14 -0.66 8.68 -20.58
CA THR A 14 -0.63 7.37 -19.91
C THR A 14 0.21 6.33 -20.67
N GLY A 15 0.36 6.48 -21.99
CA GLY A 15 1.22 5.62 -22.82
C GLY A 15 2.70 5.79 -22.49
N ARG A 16 3.13 7.00 -22.09
CA ARG A 16 4.49 7.24 -21.57
C ARG A 16 4.72 6.54 -20.24
N ILE A 17 3.71 6.49 -19.36
CA ILE A 17 3.80 5.77 -18.08
C ILE A 17 3.97 4.27 -18.34
N LYS A 18 3.13 3.70 -19.22
CA LYS A 18 3.20 2.29 -19.59
C LYS A 18 4.55 1.91 -20.22
N SER A 19 5.01 2.69 -21.19
CA SER A 19 6.33 2.48 -21.83
C SER A 19 7.49 2.56 -20.82
N ALA A 20 7.39 3.48 -19.85
CA ALA A 20 8.39 3.60 -18.80
C ALA A 20 8.41 2.37 -17.89
N TYR A 21 7.23 1.86 -17.50
CA TYR A 21 7.10 0.61 -16.75
C TYR A 21 7.68 -0.58 -17.53
N GLU A 22 7.29 -0.77 -18.79
CA GLU A 22 7.75 -1.91 -19.62
C GLU A 22 9.28 -1.91 -19.77
N ARG A 23 9.90 -0.74 -19.94
CA ARG A 23 11.36 -0.59 -20.00
C ARG A 23 12.04 -0.94 -18.66
N LEU A 24 11.44 -0.57 -17.53
CA LEU A 24 11.98 -0.94 -16.22
C LEU A 24 11.80 -2.45 -15.98
N ALA A 25 10.61 -2.98 -16.28
CA ALA A 25 10.28 -4.39 -16.11
C ALA A 25 11.15 -5.32 -16.97
N SER A 26 11.63 -4.86 -18.13
CA SER A 26 12.52 -5.65 -18.99
C SER A 26 13.97 -5.73 -18.51
N SER A 27 14.37 -4.90 -17.53
CA SER A 27 15.78 -4.74 -17.14
C SER A 27 16.03 -4.78 -15.62
N ARG A 28 14.99 -4.93 -14.81
CA ARG A 28 15.08 -4.93 -13.34
C ARG A 28 14.41 -6.17 -12.77
N ASP A 29 15.01 -6.74 -11.73
CA ASP A 29 14.46 -7.92 -11.04
C ASP A 29 13.14 -7.60 -10.33
N VAL A 30 13.01 -6.37 -9.83
CA VAL A 30 11.82 -5.87 -9.13
C VAL A 30 11.52 -4.45 -9.59
N VAL A 31 10.25 -4.20 -9.90
CA VAL A 31 9.71 -2.86 -10.18
C VAL A 31 8.54 -2.61 -9.24
N LEU A 32 8.63 -1.56 -8.43
CA LEU A 32 7.53 -1.08 -7.60
C LEU A 32 6.86 0.10 -8.31
N VAL A 33 5.54 0.04 -8.47
CA VAL A 33 4.73 1.14 -9.01
C VAL A 33 3.90 1.74 -7.88
N GLU A 34 4.27 2.94 -7.45
CA GLU A 34 3.51 3.71 -6.47
C GLU A 34 2.47 4.59 -7.19
N GLY A 35 1.20 4.45 -6.81
CA GLY A 35 0.14 5.36 -7.28
C GLY A 35 0.20 6.71 -6.57
N ALA A 36 -0.61 7.69 -7.00
CA ALA A 36 -0.66 9.01 -6.38
C ALA A 36 -2.08 9.37 -5.91
N GLY A 37 -2.28 9.43 -4.58
CA GLY A 37 -3.49 9.93 -3.94
C GLY A 37 -4.63 8.94 -3.74
N GLY A 38 -4.49 7.68 -4.19
CA GLY A 38 -5.47 6.62 -3.97
C GLY A 38 -6.02 6.01 -5.27
N LEU A 39 -6.70 4.87 -5.13
CA LEU A 39 -7.07 4.01 -6.27
C LEU A 39 -8.04 4.67 -7.26
N LEU A 40 -8.93 5.54 -6.77
CA LEU A 40 -9.92 6.25 -7.59
C LEU A 40 -9.50 7.66 -7.97
N VAL A 41 -8.24 8.04 -7.74
CA VAL A 41 -7.76 9.36 -8.15
C VAL A 41 -7.60 9.42 -9.66
N PRO A 42 -8.10 10.48 -10.33
CA PRO A 42 -7.90 10.66 -11.76
C PRO A 42 -6.45 11.03 -12.08
N ILE A 43 -5.88 10.29 -13.04
CA ILE A 43 -4.61 10.62 -13.68
C ILE A 43 -4.85 11.67 -14.75
N THR A 44 -5.84 11.43 -15.61
CA THR A 44 -6.33 12.34 -16.64
C THR A 44 -7.83 12.12 -16.81
N ASP A 45 -8.47 12.84 -17.73
CA ASP A 45 -9.91 12.76 -17.94
C ASP A 45 -10.34 11.32 -18.30
N GLY A 46 -11.34 10.81 -17.59
CA GLY A 46 -11.84 9.44 -17.76
C GLY A 46 -10.88 8.31 -17.37
N TYR A 47 -9.70 8.59 -16.79
CA TYR A 47 -8.68 7.57 -16.49
C TYR A 47 -8.17 7.65 -15.05
N LEU A 48 -8.41 6.60 -14.27
CA LEU A 48 -8.08 6.52 -12.84
C LEU A 48 -6.77 5.75 -12.58
N MET A 49 -6.24 5.88 -11.37
CA MET A 49 -5.15 5.01 -10.88
C MET A 49 -5.49 3.52 -10.96
N ALA A 50 -6.77 3.16 -10.75
CA ALA A 50 -7.26 1.79 -10.94
C ALA A 50 -7.12 1.30 -12.39
N ASP A 51 -7.33 2.17 -13.37
CA ASP A 51 -7.21 1.83 -14.78
C ASP A 51 -5.75 1.60 -15.14
N LEU A 52 -4.83 2.42 -14.62
CA LEU A 52 -3.39 2.18 -14.75
C LEU A 52 -2.99 0.83 -14.17
N ALA A 53 -3.39 0.53 -12.93
CA ALA A 53 -3.06 -0.74 -12.29
C ALA A 53 -3.55 -1.94 -13.11
N ARG A 54 -4.74 -1.84 -13.71
CA ARG A 54 -5.32 -2.88 -14.58
C ARG A 54 -4.52 -3.02 -15.87
N ASP A 55 -4.22 -1.92 -16.54
CA ASP A 55 -3.51 -1.91 -17.82
C ASP A 55 -2.07 -2.44 -17.69
N LEU A 56 -1.45 -2.28 -16.52
CA LEU A 56 -0.14 -2.85 -16.19
C LEU A 56 -0.22 -4.30 -15.67
N SER A 57 -1.43 -4.81 -15.40
CA SER A 57 -1.67 -6.16 -14.85
C SER A 57 -0.88 -6.45 -13.56
N LEU A 58 -0.72 -5.43 -12.71
CA LEU A 58 0.04 -5.53 -11.47
C LEU A 58 -0.86 -5.93 -10.29
N PRO A 59 -0.39 -6.81 -9.38
CA PRO A 59 -1.08 -7.06 -8.14
C PRO A 59 -1.00 -5.84 -7.21
N LEU A 60 -2.11 -5.49 -6.57
CA LEU A 60 -2.22 -4.33 -5.69
C LEU A 60 -1.83 -4.69 -4.25
N LEU A 61 -0.89 -3.94 -3.68
CA LEU A 61 -0.62 -3.93 -2.24
C LEU A 61 -1.26 -2.68 -1.62
N VAL A 62 -2.18 -2.86 -0.66
CA VAL A 62 -2.84 -1.73 0.00
C VAL A 62 -2.06 -1.31 1.24
N VAL A 63 -1.71 -0.02 1.35
CA VAL A 63 -1.09 0.55 2.54
C VAL A 63 -2.16 1.19 3.42
N ALA A 64 -2.33 0.69 4.62
CA ALA A 64 -3.32 1.14 5.58
C ALA A 64 -2.64 1.77 6.81
N ARG A 65 -3.36 2.68 7.49
CA ARG A 65 -2.96 3.25 8.78
C ARG A 65 -3.50 2.38 9.93
N PRO A 66 -2.98 2.45 11.17
CA PRO A 66 -3.45 1.60 12.26
C PRO A 66 -4.75 2.10 12.90
N GLY A 67 -4.97 3.42 12.94
CA GLY A 67 -6.02 4.04 13.74
C GLY A 67 -7.45 3.99 13.17
N LEU A 68 -8.38 4.62 13.90
CA LEU A 68 -9.82 4.59 13.61
C LEU A 68 -10.19 5.00 12.17
N GLY A 69 -11.22 4.33 11.64
CA GLY A 69 -11.68 4.47 10.25
C GLY A 69 -10.88 3.65 9.23
N THR A 70 -9.74 3.06 9.63
CA THR A 70 -8.89 2.27 8.72
C THR A 70 -9.59 1.01 8.21
N ILE A 71 -10.43 0.37 9.02
CA ILE A 71 -11.22 -0.80 8.58
C ILE A 71 -12.04 -0.43 7.33
N ASN A 72 -12.82 0.65 7.42
CA ASN A 72 -13.65 1.13 6.32
C ASN A 72 -12.81 1.51 5.09
N HIS A 73 -11.79 2.35 5.25
CA HIS A 73 -10.97 2.80 4.12
C HIS A 73 -10.27 1.64 3.40
N THR A 74 -9.73 0.70 4.17
CA THR A 74 -9.02 -0.46 3.62
C THR A 74 -10.01 -1.40 2.93
N ALA A 75 -11.14 -1.71 3.56
CA ALA A 75 -12.17 -2.56 2.99
C ALA A 75 -12.75 -1.97 1.70
N LEU A 76 -13.13 -0.68 1.68
CA LEU A 76 -13.63 -0.01 0.47
C LEU A 76 -12.59 0.01 -0.65
N THR A 77 -11.31 0.19 -0.32
CA THR A 77 -10.23 0.14 -1.32
C THR A 77 -10.11 -1.25 -1.93
N ILE A 78 -10.13 -2.30 -1.11
CA ILE A 78 -10.03 -3.70 -1.55
C ILE A 78 -11.25 -4.12 -2.37
N GLU A 79 -12.46 -3.77 -1.92
CA GLU A 79 -13.70 -4.06 -2.63
C GLU A 79 -13.73 -3.36 -3.99
N CYS A 80 -13.37 -2.07 -4.03
CA CYS A 80 -13.27 -1.31 -5.28
C CYS A 80 -12.23 -1.91 -6.24
N ALA A 81 -11.06 -2.31 -5.74
CA ALA A 81 -10.03 -2.94 -6.54
C ALA A 81 -10.55 -4.24 -7.19
N ARG A 82 -11.13 -5.13 -6.38
CA ARG A 82 -11.68 -6.41 -6.86
C ARG A 82 -12.85 -6.24 -7.81
N GLY A 83 -13.75 -5.29 -7.53
CA GLY A 83 -14.88 -4.95 -8.41
C GLY A 83 -14.43 -4.43 -9.78
N ARG A 84 -13.19 -3.94 -9.90
CA ARG A 84 -12.55 -3.51 -11.14
C ARG A 84 -11.65 -4.59 -11.78
N GLY A 85 -11.69 -5.82 -11.25
CA GLY A 85 -10.89 -6.95 -11.74
C GLY A 85 -9.42 -6.91 -11.34
N LEU A 86 -9.02 -6.07 -10.39
CA LEU A 86 -7.64 -6.04 -9.90
C LEU A 86 -7.39 -7.18 -8.91
N SER A 87 -6.24 -7.83 -9.05
CA SER A 87 -5.74 -8.74 -8.04
C SER A 87 -5.22 -7.95 -6.85
N VAL A 88 -5.71 -8.26 -5.64
CA VAL A 88 -5.21 -7.66 -4.40
C VAL A 88 -4.27 -8.67 -3.75
N LEU A 89 -2.98 -8.32 -3.69
CA LEU A 89 -1.94 -9.12 -3.06
C LEU A 89 -2.20 -9.30 -1.56
N GLY A 90 -2.62 -8.20 -0.93
CA GLY A 90 -2.86 -8.09 0.50
C GLY A 90 -2.79 -6.64 0.94
N PHE A 91 -2.64 -6.42 2.24
CA PHE A 91 -2.45 -5.10 2.81
C PHE A 91 -1.34 -5.08 3.86
N VAL A 92 -0.77 -3.91 4.10
CA VAL A 92 0.19 -3.66 5.18
C VAL A 92 -0.34 -2.55 6.08
N ILE A 93 -0.01 -2.61 7.36
CA ILE A 93 -0.21 -1.50 8.28
C ILE A 93 1.10 -0.72 8.39
N ASN A 94 1.07 0.56 8.07
CA ASN A 94 2.23 1.44 8.18
C ASN A 94 2.12 2.32 9.43
N ALA A 95 3.26 2.72 9.99
CA ALA A 95 3.36 3.55 11.20
C ALA A 95 2.59 2.97 12.39
N PHE A 96 2.72 1.67 12.64
CA PHE A 96 2.10 1.01 13.80
C PHE A 96 2.77 1.48 15.10
N PRO A 97 2.02 2.05 16.05
CA PRO A 97 2.61 2.67 17.24
C PRO A 97 3.19 1.62 18.20
N GLY A 98 4.21 2.02 18.96
CA GLY A 98 4.80 1.17 20.01
C GLY A 98 3.87 0.92 21.21
N SER A 99 2.80 1.71 21.36
CA SER A 99 1.77 1.56 22.39
C SER A 99 0.39 1.74 21.75
N PRO A 100 -0.10 0.73 21.02
CA PRO A 100 -1.35 0.83 20.27
C PRO A 100 -2.57 0.85 21.19
N ASP A 101 -3.57 1.65 20.83
CA ASP A 101 -4.88 1.61 21.47
C ASP A 101 -5.68 0.35 21.09
N LEU A 102 -6.87 0.19 21.66
CA LEU A 102 -7.72 -0.98 21.38
C LEU A 102 -8.10 -1.11 19.90
N ALA A 103 -8.37 0.01 19.23
CA ALA A 103 -8.71 -0.01 17.80
C ALA A 103 -7.49 -0.41 16.97
N GLU A 104 -6.33 0.20 17.22
CA GLU A 104 -5.08 -0.10 16.52
C GLU A 104 -4.66 -1.56 16.67
N ARG A 105 -4.87 -2.16 17.84
CA ARG A 105 -4.63 -3.60 18.08
C ARG A 105 -5.58 -4.51 17.30
N THR A 106 -6.86 -4.14 17.21
CA THR A 106 -7.91 -5.01 16.66
C THR A 106 -8.12 -4.85 15.16
N ASN A 107 -7.88 -3.65 14.62
CA ASN A 107 -8.12 -3.30 13.21
C ASN A 107 -7.43 -4.25 12.21
N PRO A 108 -6.16 -4.66 12.37
CA PRO A 108 -5.49 -5.49 11.35
C PRO A 108 -6.14 -6.87 11.19
N ARG A 109 -6.58 -7.48 12.30
CA ARG A 109 -7.32 -8.75 12.28
C ARG A 109 -8.69 -8.55 11.64
N ALA A 110 -9.43 -7.53 12.08
CA ALA A 110 -10.75 -7.22 11.55
C ALA A 110 -10.75 -6.97 10.03
N ILE A 111 -9.75 -6.24 9.50
CA ILE A 111 -9.58 -6.04 8.05
C ILE A 111 -9.37 -7.38 7.34
N SER A 112 -8.47 -8.23 7.87
CA SER A 112 -8.17 -9.52 7.26
C SER A 112 -9.41 -10.42 7.20
N GLU A 113 -10.18 -10.48 8.29
CA GLU A 113 -11.40 -11.29 8.39
C GLU A 113 -12.54 -10.74 7.51
N GLN A 114 -12.76 -9.42 7.51
CA GLN A 114 -13.82 -8.80 6.72
C GLN A 114 -13.56 -8.85 5.22
N THR A 115 -12.30 -8.69 4.80
CA THR A 115 -11.95 -8.57 3.38
C THR A 115 -11.40 -9.87 2.80
N GLY A 116 -10.97 -10.82 3.62
CA GLY A 116 -10.23 -12.00 3.18
C GLY A 116 -8.86 -11.69 2.54
N ALA A 117 -8.40 -10.44 2.59
CA ALA A 117 -7.06 -10.08 2.13
C ALA A 117 -6.03 -10.39 3.23
N PRO A 118 -4.85 -10.95 2.90
CA PRO A 118 -3.83 -11.24 3.91
C PRO A 118 -3.15 -9.96 4.41
N LEU A 119 -2.88 -9.91 5.72
CA LEU A 119 -1.95 -8.95 6.31
C LEU A 119 -0.52 -9.36 5.95
N LEU A 120 0.14 -8.58 5.10
CA LEU A 120 1.48 -8.87 4.58
C LEU A 120 2.58 -8.10 5.30
N GLY A 121 2.24 -7.30 6.30
CA GLY A 121 3.23 -6.61 7.09
C GLY A 121 2.68 -5.55 8.01
N VAL A 122 3.45 -5.28 9.05
CA VAL A 122 3.21 -4.21 10.02
C VAL A 122 4.54 -3.47 10.19
N TYR A 123 4.62 -2.30 9.59
CA TYR A 123 5.79 -1.43 9.72
C TYR A 123 5.57 -0.49 10.92
N PRO A 124 6.48 -0.48 11.91
CA PRO A 124 6.30 0.32 13.10
C PRO A 124 6.47 1.81 12.79
N GLU A 125 5.97 2.67 13.66
CA GLU A 125 6.34 4.08 13.65
C GLU A 125 7.86 4.23 13.83
N ASP A 126 8.47 5.10 13.03
CA ASP A 126 9.90 5.37 13.04
C ASP A 126 10.12 6.89 13.03
N ALA A 127 10.34 7.46 14.21
CA ALA A 127 10.58 8.89 14.37
C ALA A 127 11.88 9.38 13.72
N SER A 128 12.78 8.46 13.32
CA SER A 128 14.02 8.80 12.61
C SER A 128 13.87 8.77 11.09
N LEU A 129 12.71 8.33 10.59
CA LEU A 129 12.37 8.37 9.16
C LEU A 129 11.75 9.72 8.80
N SER A 130 12.27 10.36 7.76
CA SER A 130 11.79 11.66 7.27
C SER A 130 11.88 11.70 5.75
N VAL A 131 10.71 11.70 5.09
CA VAL A 131 10.64 11.82 3.62
C VAL A 131 11.14 13.19 3.18
N ALA A 132 10.83 14.25 3.93
CA ALA A 132 11.20 15.62 3.59
C ALA A 132 12.73 15.84 3.66
N GLU A 133 13.41 15.18 4.61
CA GLU A 133 14.85 15.31 4.82
C GLU A 133 15.64 14.18 4.14
N GLY A 134 14.96 13.23 3.50
CA GLY A 134 15.58 12.04 2.92
C GLY A 134 16.22 11.11 3.97
N ALA A 135 15.78 11.18 5.23
CA ALA A 135 16.27 10.33 6.30
C ALA A 135 15.55 8.96 6.25
N LEU A 136 16.34 7.89 6.10
CA LEU A 136 15.82 6.53 5.99
C LEU A 136 15.46 5.90 7.34
N GLY A 137 15.77 6.57 8.46
CA GLY A 137 15.58 6.04 9.79
C GLY A 137 16.18 4.64 10.00
N ALA A 138 15.45 3.79 10.70
CA ALA A 138 15.80 2.40 10.96
C ALA A 138 15.27 1.44 9.87
N MET A 139 14.91 1.94 8.69
CA MET A 139 14.23 1.16 7.65
C MET A 139 14.97 -0.11 7.26
N GLU A 140 16.30 -0.08 7.12
CA GLU A 140 17.08 -1.28 6.77
C GLU A 140 16.93 -2.39 7.83
N GLY A 141 16.97 -2.03 9.11
CA GLY A 141 16.85 -2.97 10.24
C GLY A 141 15.41 -3.39 10.54
N LEU A 142 14.41 -2.60 10.15
CA LEU A 142 13.00 -2.86 10.41
C LEU A 142 12.33 -3.64 9.29
N SER A 143 12.64 -3.34 8.02
CA SER A 143 11.92 -3.85 6.84
C SER A 143 11.88 -5.39 6.80
N ARG A 144 12.99 -6.07 7.12
CA ARG A 144 13.03 -7.54 7.14
C ARG A 144 12.10 -8.17 8.17
N ARG A 145 11.76 -7.47 9.26
CA ARG A 145 10.83 -7.96 10.28
C ARG A 145 9.40 -7.47 10.05
N ALA A 146 9.26 -6.32 9.39
CA ALA A 146 7.98 -5.67 9.14
C ALA A 146 7.16 -6.35 8.04
N PHE A 147 7.81 -6.95 7.03
CA PHE A 147 7.11 -7.49 5.85
C PHE A 147 7.17 -9.02 5.75
N ALA A 148 6.16 -9.62 5.14
CA ALA A 148 6.04 -11.06 4.97
C ALA A 148 7.10 -11.62 4.01
N PRO A 149 7.35 -12.95 3.98
CA PRO A 149 8.30 -13.55 3.04
C PRO A 149 8.03 -13.22 1.57
N LEU A 150 6.76 -13.08 1.19
CA LEU A 150 6.34 -12.66 -0.15
C LEU A 150 6.90 -11.28 -0.56
N LEU A 151 7.15 -10.42 0.42
CA LEU A 151 7.72 -9.08 0.26
C LEU A 151 9.21 -9.03 0.68
N GLY A 152 9.86 -10.19 0.82
CA GLY A 152 11.28 -10.30 1.15
C GLY A 152 11.63 -10.20 2.64
N GLY A 153 10.65 -10.25 3.54
CA GLY A 153 10.87 -10.21 4.99
C GLY A 153 10.58 -11.53 5.72
N LYS A 154 10.27 -11.42 7.01
CA LYS A 154 10.05 -12.53 7.96
C LYS A 154 8.81 -12.34 8.84
N PHE A 155 7.98 -11.35 8.54
CA PHE A 155 6.75 -11.09 9.29
C PHE A 155 5.80 -12.30 9.16
N ASP A 156 5.19 -12.68 10.28
CA ASP A 156 4.16 -13.69 10.36
C ASP A 156 2.90 -13.09 11.01
N ALA A 157 1.79 -13.11 10.28
CA ALA A 157 0.54 -12.51 10.72
C ALA A 157 -0.07 -13.26 11.92
N VAL A 158 0.08 -14.59 11.99
CA VAL A 158 -0.45 -15.40 13.09
C VAL A 158 0.30 -15.07 14.38
N GLU A 159 1.64 -15.04 14.32
CA GLU A 159 2.48 -14.66 15.46
C GLU A 159 2.21 -13.21 15.89
N PHE A 160 1.97 -12.31 14.93
CA PHE A 160 1.59 -10.93 15.23
C PHE A 160 0.26 -10.86 15.99
N PHE A 161 -0.79 -11.54 15.52
CA PHE A 161 -2.08 -11.51 16.21
C PHE A 161 -2.03 -12.16 17.60
N SER A 162 -1.32 -13.29 17.76
CA SER A 162 -1.15 -13.93 19.07
C SER A 162 -0.44 -13.02 20.07
N ARG A 163 0.52 -12.20 19.64
CA ARG A 163 1.18 -11.22 20.51
C ARG A 163 0.23 -10.12 20.96
N LEU A 164 -0.70 -9.70 20.10
CA LEU A 164 -1.66 -8.67 20.44
C LEU A 164 -2.78 -9.16 21.36
N GLU A 165 -3.07 -10.46 21.45
CA GLU A 165 -4.13 -11.00 22.33
C GLU A 165 -3.67 -11.21 23.79
N ASN A 166 -2.36 -11.24 24.04
CA ASN A 166 -1.78 -11.53 25.37
C ASN A 166 -1.59 -10.30 26.28
N PHE A 167 -2.30 -9.19 26.00
CA PHE A 167 -2.29 -7.94 26.78
C PHE A 167 -3.71 -7.43 27.00
#